data_AF-A0A5D3YPA3-F1
#
_entry.id   AF-A0A5D3YPA3-F1
#
_cell.length_a   1.000
_cell.length_b   1.000
_cell.length_c   1.000
_cell.angle_alpha   90.00
_cell.angle_beta   90.00
_cell.angle_gamma   90.00
#
_symmetry.space_group_name_H-M   'P 1'
#
loop_
_entity.id
_entity.type
_entity.pdbx_description
1 polymer ?
#
loop_
_entity_poly.entity_id
_entity_poly.type
_entity_poly.pdbx_seq_one_letter_code
_entity_poly.pdbx_strand_id
1 'polypeptide(L)'
;MDNSLVIKPKSKQKELAPTGLQPACCMDVWDRGIQQNKFGERHELSLIFELQATNSEGEHFILSSVFTKSLHPKSNLRAELQRWRGQPFSDDELSQGFNLEKIIGQACMLLLTQHDNYVRVDSIMPPNDDHIFKGSGNYTRIKDR
;
A
#
# COMPACT_ATOMS: atom_id res chain seq x y z
N MET A 1 -26.55 -10.82 43.38
CA MET A 1 -25.31 -10.84 42.58
C MET A 1 -25.64 -10.17 41.27
N ASP A 2 -25.14 -8.96 41.06
CA ASP A 2 -25.34 -8.21 39.82
C ASP A 2 -24.37 -8.76 38.76
N ASN A 3 -24.93 -9.43 37.76
CA ASN A 3 -24.17 -9.99 36.62
C ASN A 3 -24.33 -9.05 35.42
N SER A 4 -23.95 -7.79 35.60
CA SER A 4 -24.04 -6.78 34.54
C SER A 4 -22.90 -6.94 33.54
N LEU A 5 -23.24 -7.29 32.30
CA LEU A 5 -22.32 -7.38 31.18
C LEU A 5 -22.16 -5.98 30.56
N VAL A 6 -21.35 -5.15 31.21
CA VAL A 6 -21.12 -3.76 30.80
C VAL A 6 -20.03 -3.71 29.72
N ILE A 7 -20.41 -3.40 28.49
CA ILE A 7 -19.47 -3.10 27.41
C ILE A 7 -19.10 -1.62 27.47
N LYS A 8 -17.82 -1.33 27.74
CA LYS A 8 -17.26 0.02 27.62
C LYS A 8 -16.65 0.19 26.23
N PRO A 9 -16.87 1.33 25.54
CA PRO A 9 -16.16 1.61 24.30
C PRO A 9 -14.66 1.67 24.60
N LYS A 10 -13.86 0.79 23.98
CA LYS A 10 -12.42 0.99 23.90
C LYS A 10 -12.16 2.04 22.82
N SER A 11 -12.11 3.32 23.20
CA SER A 11 -11.56 4.35 22.31
C SER A 11 -10.02 4.25 22.35
N LYS A 12 -9.44 3.19 21.76
CA LYS A 12 -8.02 3.26 21.39
C LYS A 12 -7.96 4.20 20.21
N GLN A 13 -7.46 5.42 20.43
CA GLN A 13 -7.09 6.31 19.34
C GLN A 13 -6.05 5.56 18.52
N LYS A 14 -6.38 5.22 17.27
CA LYS A 14 -5.48 4.46 16.41
C LYS A 14 -4.23 5.28 16.20
N GLU A 15 -3.09 4.76 16.61
CA GLU A 15 -1.79 5.38 16.35
C GLU A 15 -1.62 5.54 14.83
N LEU A 16 -1.21 6.74 14.41
CA LEU A 16 -0.99 7.05 13.01
C LEU A 16 0.43 6.62 12.62
N ALA A 17 0.57 6.14 11.38
CA ALA A 17 1.89 5.89 10.81
C ALA A 17 2.72 7.19 10.79
N PRO A 18 4.06 7.11 10.90
CA PRO A 18 4.89 8.29 10.73
C PRO A 18 4.73 8.88 9.31
N THR A 19 4.82 10.21 9.19
CA THR A 19 4.76 10.92 7.91
C THR A 19 6.17 11.10 7.31
N GLY A 20 6.25 11.67 6.11
CA GLY A 20 7.49 11.88 5.38
C GLY A 20 7.95 10.63 4.64
N LEU A 21 9.26 10.50 4.41
CA LEU A 21 9.85 9.35 3.70
C LEU A 21 10.01 8.16 4.66
N GLN A 22 9.27 7.08 4.41
CA GLN A 22 9.28 5.88 5.24
C GLN A 22 9.69 4.64 4.43
N PRO A 23 10.66 3.84 4.91
CA PRO A 23 10.98 2.54 4.31
C PRO A 23 9.80 1.57 4.45
N ALA A 24 9.49 0.85 3.39
CA ALA A 24 8.41 -0.13 3.36
C ALA A 24 8.69 -1.27 2.39
N CYS A 25 7.89 -2.34 2.49
CA CYS A 25 7.88 -3.48 1.59
C CYS A 25 6.47 -3.68 1.03
N CYS A 26 6.32 -3.93 -0.27
CA CYS A 26 5.03 -4.29 -0.83
C CYS A 26 4.70 -5.75 -0.49
N MET A 27 3.65 -5.96 0.28
CA MET A 27 3.28 -7.28 0.79
C MET A 27 2.24 -7.98 -0.07
N ASP A 28 1.43 -7.23 -0.82
CA ASP A 28 0.39 -7.81 -1.66
C ASP A 28 -0.07 -6.86 -2.76
N VAL A 29 -0.63 -7.49 -3.80
CA VAL A 29 -1.38 -6.83 -4.86
C VAL A 29 -2.75 -7.47 -4.90
N TRP A 30 -3.77 -6.69 -4.56
CA TRP A 30 -5.13 -7.17 -4.48
C TRP A 30 -5.97 -6.63 -5.65
N ASP A 31 -6.42 -7.52 -6.53
CA ASP A 31 -7.42 -7.18 -7.54
C ASP A 31 -8.78 -6.97 -6.87
N ARG A 32 -9.32 -5.75 -6.98
CA ARG A 32 -10.59 -5.36 -6.38
C ARG A 32 -11.78 -5.51 -7.33
N GLY A 33 -11.54 -5.98 -8.56
CA GLY A 33 -12.59 -6.08 -9.57
C GLY A 33 -13.15 -4.73 -10.00
N ILE A 34 -14.36 -4.76 -10.58
CA ILE A 34 -15.07 -3.56 -11.02
C ILE A 34 -15.71 -2.88 -9.81
N GLN A 35 -15.43 -1.60 -9.64
CA GLN A 35 -15.94 -0.73 -8.59
C GLN A 35 -16.80 0.37 -9.22
N GLN A 36 -17.97 0.63 -8.63
CA GLN A 36 -18.84 1.72 -9.04
C GLN A 36 -18.45 3.01 -8.30
N ASN A 37 -18.25 4.10 -9.03
CA ASN A 37 -18.10 5.43 -8.44
C ASN A 37 -18.99 6.47 -9.14
N LYS A 38 -18.93 7.73 -8.66
CA LYS A 38 -19.72 8.85 -9.21
C LYS A 38 -19.45 9.17 -10.68
N PHE A 39 -18.38 8.64 -11.25
CA PHE A 39 -17.98 8.81 -12.65
C PHE A 39 -18.12 7.52 -13.48
N GLY A 40 -18.74 6.47 -12.94
CA GLY A 40 -18.97 5.20 -13.60
C GLY A 40 -18.16 4.03 -13.03
N GLU A 41 -18.15 2.93 -13.77
CA GLU A 41 -17.44 1.70 -13.42
C GLU A 41 -15.94 1.83 -13.70
N ARG A 42 -15.12 1.31 -12.78
CA ARG A 42 -13.66 1.20 -12.95
C ARG A 42 -13.16 -0.11 -12.39
N HIS A 43 -12.29 -0.80 -13.14
CA HIS A 43 -11.55 -1.94 -12.58
C HIS A 43 -10.42 -1.42 -11.70
N GLU A 44 -10.44 -1.73 -10.41
CA GLU A 44 -9.46 -1.24 -9.43
C GLU A 44 -8.60 -2.37 -8.86
N LEU A 45 -7.44 -1.99 -8.33
CA LEU A 45 -6.57 -2.84 -7.52
C LEU A 45 -5.95 -2.03 -6.38
N SER A 46 -5.51 -2.72 -5.34
CA SER A 46 -4.74 -2.13 -4.24
C SER A 46 -3.32 -2.68 -4.22
N LEU A 47 -2.34 -1.79 -4.05
CA LEU A 47 -1.00 -2.15 -3.57
C LEU A 47 -0.99 -2.02 -2.05
N ILE A 48 -0.51 -3.04 -1.34
CA ILE A 48 -0.48 -3.09 0.12
C ILE A 48 0.98 -3.11 0.58
N PHE A 49 1.31 -2.25 1.53
CA PHE A 49 2.66 -2.03 2.02
C PHE A 49 2.73 -2.21 3.53
N GLU A 50 3.81 -2.81 4.00
CA GLU A 50 4.22 -2.84 5.39
C GLU A 50 5.39 -1.89 5.60
N LEU A 51 5.25 -0.95 6.53
CA LEU A 51 6.33 -0.02 6.88
C LEU A 51 7.34 -0.71 7.80
N GLN A 52 8.60 -0.28 7.74
CA GLN A 52 9.60 -0.66 8.73
C GLN A 52 9.25 -0.12 10.13
N ALA A 53 8.58 1.03 10.20
CA ALA A 53 8.11 1.61 11.45
C ALA A 53 7.02 0.76 12.10
N THR A 54 7.01 0.73 13.43
CA THR A 54 6.04 0.02 14.27
C THR A 54 5.26 0.98 15.15
N ASN A 55 4.06 0.59 15.55
CA ASN A 55 3.29 1.27 16.60
C ASN A 55 3.89 0.98 17.99
N SER A 56 3.28 1.58 19.02
CA SER A 56 3.61 1.36 20.44
C SER A 56 3.46 -0.08 20.94
N GLU A 57 2.81 -0.96 20.19
CA GLU A 57 2.66 -2.40 20.47
C GLU A 57 3.71 -3.24 19.72
N GLY A 58 4.60 -2.61 18.94
CA GLY A 58 5.62 -3.30 18.13
C GLY A 58 5.08 -3.89 16.83
N GLU A 59 3.85 -3.56 16.44
CA GLU A 59 3.24 -4.01 15.19
C GLU A 59 3.58 -3.05 14.04
N HIS A 60 3.99 -3.58 12.90
CA HIS A 60 4.25 -2.77 11.71
C HIS A 60 2.98 -2.11 11.16
N PHE A 61 3.09 -0.87 10.69
CA PHE A 61 1.98 -0.22 10.02
C PHE A 61 1.73 -0.82 8.64
N ILE A 62 0.47 -1.15 8.34
CA ILE A 62 0.03 -1.57 7.01
C ILE A 62 -0.75 -0.44 6.34
N LEU A 63 -0.28 0.00 5.18
CA LEU A 63 -0.94 1.01 4.35
C LEU A 63 -1.31 0.42 2.99
N SER A 64 -2.30 1.01 2.32
CA SER A 64 -2.65 0.61 0.96
C SER A 64 -2.92 1.82 0.07
N SER A 65 -2.64 1.64 -1.22
CA SER A 65 -2.93 2.61 -2.28
C SER A 65 -3.80 1.95 -3.33
N VAL A 66 -4.91 2.62 -3.67
CA VAL A 66 -5.88 2.12 -4.64
C VAL A 66 -5.63 2.78 -5.98
N PHE A 67 -5.63 1.97 -7.05
CA PHE A 67 -5.43 2.43 -8.40
C PHE A 67 -6.45 1.83 -9.35
N THR A 68 -6.75 2.54 -10.44
CA THR A 68 -7.37 1.92 -11.61
C THR A 68 -6.36 0.99 -12.29
N LYS A 69 -6.78 -0.23 -12.64
CA LYS A 69 -5.99 -1.27 -13.31
C LYS A 69 -5.70 -0.88 -14.76
N SER A 70 -4.74 0.02 -14.97
CA SER A 70 -4.36 0.53 -16.29
C SER A 70 -2.89 0.91 -16.35
N LEU A 71 -2.23 0.61 -17.49
CA LEU A 71 -0.89 1.09 -17.83
C LEU A 71 -0.91 2.19 -18.90
N HIS A 72 -2.05 2.86 -19.08
CA HIS A 72 -2.15 4.01 -19.97
C HIS A 72 -1.17 5.12 -19.55
N PRO A 73 -0.56 5.90 -20.47
CA PRO A 73 0.42 6.94 -20.12
C PRO A 73 -0.03 7.96 -19.06
N LYS A 74 -1.35 8.16 -18.93
CA LYS A 74 -1.97 9.06 -17.93
C LYS A 74 -2.46 8.35 -16.66
N SER A 75 -2.21 7.05 -16.50
CA SER A 75 -2.66 6.31 -15.32
C SER A 75 -1.72 6.53 -14.14
N ASN A 76 -2.29 6.72 -12.95
CA ASN A 76 -1.50 6.86 -11.72
C ASN A 76 -0.71 5.58 -11.42
N LEU A 77 -1.26 4.40 -11.71
CA LEU A 77 -0.56 3.13 -11.50
C LEU A 77 0.76 3.08 -12.30
N ARG A 78 0.72 3.45 -13.59
CA ARG A 78 1.93 3.49 -14.42
C ARG A 78 2.92 4.52 -13.89
N ALA A 79 2.45 5.71 -13.54
CA ALA A 79 3.31 6.77 -13.02
C ALA A 79 4.03 6.33 -11.73
N GLU A 80 3.32 5.72 -10.79
CA GLU A 80 3.91 5.21 -9.54
C GLU A 80 4.87 4.04 -9.78
N LEU A 81 4.51 3.07 -10.65
CA LEU A 81 5.40 1.94 -10.96
C LEU A 81 6.72 2.39 -11.61
N GLN A 82 6.66 3.39 -12.50
CA GLN A 82 7.86 3.97 -13.13
C GLN A 82 8.72 4.73 -12.11
N ARG A 83 8.09 5.51 -11.23
CA ARG A 83 8.79 6.22 -10.16
C ARG A 83 9.49 5.23 -9.25
N TRP A 84 8.79 4.20 -8.80
CA TRP A 84 9.33 3.19 -7.90
C TRP A 84 10.51 2.42 -8.52
N ARG A 85 10.43 2.03 -9.78
CA ARG A 85 11.57 1.36 -10.44
C ARG A 85 12.68 2.30 -10.92
N GLY A 86 12.49 3.62 -10.82
CA GLY A 86 13.44 4.62 -11.32
C GLY A 86 13.62 4.64 -12.84
N GLN A 87 12.77 3.96 -13.60
CA GLN A 87 12.91 3.77 -15.05
C GLN A 87 11.54 3.79 -15.74
N PRO A 88 11.40 4.42 -16.93
CA PRO A 88 10.19 4.30 -17.73
C PRO A 88 10.00 2.86 -18.21
N PHE A 89 8.73 2.47 -18.45
CA PHE A 89 8.46 1.25 -19.19
C PHE A 89 8.90 1.40 -20.65
N SER A 90 9.48 0.36 -21.24
CA SER A 90 9.66 0.28 -22.70
C SER A 90 8.33 -0.03 -23.41
N ASP A 91 8.28 0.25 -24.71
CA ASP A 91 7.11 -0.08 -25.53
C ASP A 91 6.84 -1.60 -25.56
N ASP A 92 7.89 -2.41 -25.58
CA ASP A 92 7.79 -3.88 -25.49
C ASP A 92 7.16 -4.32 -24.16
N GLU A 93 7.61 -3.77 -23.02
CA GLU A 93 7.03 -4.08 -21.71
C GLU A 93 5.56 -3.68 -21.63
N LEU A 94 5.18 -2.54 -22.21
CA LEU A 94 3.79 -2.08 -22.22
C LEU A 94 2.92 -2.96 -23.12
N SER A 95 3.46 -3.43 -24.24
CA SER A 95 2.75 -4.30 -25.18
C SER A 95 2.49 -5.70 -24.59
N GLN A 96 3.48 -6.25 -23.87
CA GLN A 96 3.36 -7.55 -23.19
C GLN A 96 2.55 -7.45 -21.89
N GLY A 97 2.45 -6.25 -21.32
CA GLY A 97 1.88 -6.01 -20.01
C GLY A 97 2.88 -6.28 -18.88
N PHE A 98 2.58 -5.73 -17.71
CA PHE A 98 3.41 -5.89 -16.52
C PHE A 98 2.73 -6.78 -15.48
N ASN A 99 3.39 -7.87 -15.09
CA ASN A 99 2.91 -8.75 -14.02
C ASN A 99 3.16 -8.11 -12.64
N LEU A 100 2.09 -7.64 -11.98
CA LEU A 100 2.17 -7.01 -10.67
C LEU A 100 2.53 -7.98 -9.54
N GLU A 101 2.46 -9.30 -9.71
CA GLU A 101 3.00 -10.23 -8.69
C GLU A 101 4.53 -10.06 -8.53
N LYS A 102 5.23 -9.51 -9.54
CA LYS A 102 6.69 -9.27 -9.49
C LYS A 102 7.10 -8.19 -8.47
N ILE A 103 6.17 -7.33 -8.04
CA ILE A 103 6.46 -6.26 -7.07
C ILE A 103 6.19 -6.68 -5.62
N ILE A 104 5.63 -7.87 -5.39
CA ILE A 104 5.45 -8.40 -4.04
C ILE A 104 6.82 -8.78 -3.48
N GLY A 105 7.07 -8.41 -2.22
CA GLY A 105 8.35 -8.53 -1.54
C GLY A 105 9.37 -7.47 -1.92
N GLN A 106 9.04 -6.55 -2.84
CA GLN A 106 9.97 -5.49 -3.22
C GLN A 106 9.94 -4.34 -2.21
N ALA A 107 11.14 -3.88 -1.85
CA ALA A 107 11.33 -2.72 -0.98
C ALA A 107 11.04 -1.41 -1.74
N CYS A 108 10.61 -0.41 -0.99
CA CYS A 108 10.30 0.93 -1.50
C CYS A 108 10.50 1.99 -0.41
N MET A 109 10.60 3.25 -0.85
CA MET A 109 10.39 4.41 0.02
C MET A 109 9.00 4.97 -0.26
N LEU A 110 8.16 5.10 0.77
CA LEU A 110 6.85 5.73 0.67
C LEU A 110 6.94 7.17 1.15
N LEU A 111 6.44 8.11 0.33
CA LEU A 111 6.12 9.44 0.82
C LEU A 111 4.74 9.38 1.47
N LEU A 112 4.69 9.66 2.78
CA LEU A 112 3.48 9.57 3.58
C LEU A 112 3.04 10.95 4.07
N THR A 113 1.76 11.27 3.84
CA THR A 113 1.16 12.54 4.25
C THR A 113 -0.04 12.28 5.15
N GLN A 114 -0.15 13.06 6.23
CA GLN A 114 -1.29 12.99 7.12
C GLN A 114 -2.45 13.83 6.56
N HIS A 115 -3.64 13.24 6.59
CA HIS A 115 -4.91 13.88 6.29
C HIS A 115 -5.85 13.68 7.48
N ASP A 116 -6.13 14.75 8.21
CA ASP A 116 -6.96 14.75 9.42
C ASP A 116 -6.55 13.64 10.40
N ASN A 117 -7.28 12.52 10.37
CA ASN A 117 -7.18 11.37 11.24
C ASN A 117 -6.62 10.10 10.57
N TYR A 118 -6.02 10.19 9.38
CA TYR A 118 -5.35 9.07 8.71
C TYR A 118 -4.08 9.50 7.98
N VAL A 119 -3.25 8.52 7.61
CA VAL A 119 -2.04 8.72 6.82
C VAL A 119 -2.20 8.02 5.49
N ARG A 120 -1.80 8.70 4.42
CA ARG A 120 -1.92 8.26 3.04
C ARG A 120 -0.54 8.11 2.41
N VAL A 121 -0.43 7.14 1.51
CA VAL A 121 0.69 7.03 0.58
C VAL A 121 0.47 8.00 -0.59
N ASP A 122 1.35 9.00 -0.70
CA ASP A 122 1.32 9.99 -1.78
C ASP A 122 2.19 9.59 -2.97
N SER A 123 3.28 8.87 -2.71
CA SER A 123 4.24 8.46 -3.75
C SER A 123 5.02 7.22 -3.33
N ILE A 124 5.35 6.38 -4.31
CA ILE A 124 6.21 5.20 -4.16
C ILE A 124 7.51 5.45 -4.92
N MET A 125 8.64 5.35 -4.22
CA MET A 125 9.98 5.63 -4.73
C MET A 125 10.90 4.42 -4.59
N PRO A 126 12.03 4.40 -5.32
CA PRO A 126 13.03 3.36 -5.15
C PRO A 126 13.47 3.23 -3.68
N PRO A 127 13.80 2.02 -3.22
CA PRO A 127 14.37 1.86 -1.88
C PRO A 127 15.69 2.63 -1.77
N ASN A 128 16.08 3.00 -0.55
CA ASN A 128 17.43 3.47 -0.30
C ASN A 128 18.37 2.25 -0.22
N ASP A 129 19.50 2.28 -0.94
CA ASP A 129 20.44 1.16 -1.04
C ASP A 129 20.96 0.71 0.33
N ASP A 130 21.09 1.64 1.27
CA ASP A 130 21.60 1.36 2.62
C ASP A 130 20.56 0.71 3.55
N HIS A 131 19.26 0.79 3.24
CA HIS A 131 18.17 0.39 4.15
C HIS A 131 17.02 -0.29 3.39
N ILE A 132 17.24 -1.56 3.02
CA ILE A 132 16.22 -2.41 2.38
C ILE A 132 15.39 -3.14 3.44
N PHE A 133 14.17 -2.67 3.67
CA PHE A 133 13.20 -3.39 4.49
C PHE A 133 12.50 -4.49 3.67
N LYS A 134 12.52 -5.73 4.17
CA LYS A 134 11.98 -6.92 3.46
C LYS A 134 10.58 -7.34 3.90
N GLY A 135 9.97 -6.60 4.82
CA GLY A 135 8.75 -7.02 5.50
C GLY A 135 9.02 -8.01 6.63
N SER A 136 8.06 -8.13 7.55
CA SER A 136 8.11 -8.99 8.73
C SER A 136 7.74 -10.45 8.42
N GLY A 137 7.03 -10.69 7.32
CA GLY A 137 6.44 -11.99 6.99
C GLY A 137 5.12 -12.29 7.71
N ASN A 138 4.62 -11.39 8.54
CA ASN A 138 3.39 -11.58 9.31
C ASN A 138 2.11 -11.25 8.52
N TYR A 139 2.24 -10.62 7.35
CA TYR A 139 1.10 -10.26 6.52
C TYR A 139 0.62 -11.45 5.69
N THR A 140 -0.61 -11.92 5.94
CA THR A 140 -1.30 -12.87 5.05
C THR A 140 -2.00 -12.13 3.91
N ARG A 141 -1.60 -12.47 2.67
CA ARG A 141 -2.17 -11.95 1.43
C ARG A 141 -3.67 -12.15 1.38
N ILE A 142 -4.38 -11.20 0.80
CA ILE A 142 -5.85 -11.19 0.80
C ILE A 142 -6.41 -12.43 0.10
N LYS A 143 -5.76 -12.89 -0.97
CA LYS A 143 -6.17 -14.09 -1.71
C LYS A 143 -5.92 -15.41 -0.97
N ASP A 144 -5.06 -15.40 0.07
CA ASP A 144 -4.64 -16.58 0.82
C ASP A 144 -5.30 -16.65 2.22
N ARG A 145 -6.31 -15.81 2.47
CA ARG A 145 -7.08 -15.77 3.72
C ARG A 145 -8.25 -16.75 3.74
#